data_AF-A0A061HNP6-F1
#
_entry.id   AF-A0A061HNP6-F1
#
_cell.length_a   1.000
_cell.length_b   1.000
_cell.length_c   1.000
_cell.angle_alpha   90.00
_cell.angle_beta   90.00
_cell.angle_gamma   90.00
#
_symmetry.space_group_name_H-M   'P 1'
#
loop_
_entity.id
_entity.type
_entity.pdbx_description
1 polymer ?
#
loop_
_entity_poly.entity_id
_entity_poly.type
_entity_poly.pdbx_seq_one_letter_code
_entity_poly.pdbx_strand_id
1 'polypeptide(L)'
;MDTLYAKCIPIITSCVMAELEKLGSRYRIALRIARDERWERLQCDHKGIYADDCLVDRVMKSKIYIVATNDRDLKRRVRKIPGVPIMSVARGKYVIERLPDAPEK
;
A
#
# COMPACT_ATOMS: atom_id res chain seq x y z
N MET A 1 -11.35 -10.63 6.18
CA MET A 1 -10.47 -9.45 6.17
C MET A 1 -11.06 -8.49 7.17
N ASP A 2 -10.50 -8.49 8.37
CA ASP A 2 -11.29 -8.19 9.57
C ASP A 2 -11.16 -6.73 9.99
N THR A 3 -10.49 -5.92 9.16
CA THR A 3 -10.24 -4.50 9.43
C THR A 3 -11.22 -3.60 8.73
N LEU A 4 -11.56 -3.89 7.46
CA LEU A 4 -12.50 -3.08 6.69
C LEU A 4 -13.91 -3.69 6.63
N TYR A 5 -14.07 -4.95 7.06
CA TYR A 5 -15.33 -5.71 6.98
C TYR A 5 -16.01 -5.66 5.59
N ALA A 6 -15.19 -5.48 4.55
CA ALA A 6 -15.61 -5.36 3.16
C ALA A 6 -14.68 -6.20 2.27
N LYS A 7 -15.13 -6.48 1.03
CA LYS A 7 -14.25 -7.07 0.02
C LYS A 7 -13.12 -6.08 -0.27
N CYS A 8 -11.89 -6.56 -0.16
CA CYS A 8 -10.71 -5.75 -0.42
C CYS A 8 -9.83 -6.44 -1.46
N ILE A 9 -9.30 -5.67 -2.39
CA ILE A 9 -8.44 -6.15 -3.45
C ILE A 9 -7.05 -5.55 -3.19
N PRO A 10 -6.05 -6.36 -2.80
CA PRO A 10 -4.70 -5.87 -2.65
C PRO A 10 -4.11 -5.54 -4.02
N ILE A 11 -3.50 -4.38 -4.12
CA ILE A 11 -2.89 -3.88 -5.35
C ILE A 11 -1.40 -3.68 -5.10
N ILE A 12 -0.57 -4.11 -6.05
CA ILE A 12 0.88 -3.84 -6.03
C ILE A 12 1.30 -3.15 -7.34
N THR A 13 2.06 -2.07 -7.20
CA THR A 13 2.63 -1.35 -8.35
C THR A 13 3.90 -2.03 -8.84
N SER A 14 4.22 -1.90 -10.13
CA SER A 14 5.43 -2.50 -10.70
C SER A 14 6.73 -1.98 -10.06
N CYS A 15 6.76 -0.74 -9.56
CA CYS A 15 7.90 -0.21 -8.81
C CYS A 15 8.08 -0.85 -7.42
N VAL A 16 7.00 -1.05 -6.63
CA VAL A 16 7.05 -1.77 -5.34
C VAL A 16 7.53 -3.20 -5.56
N MET A 17 7.05 -3.85 -6.62
CA MET A 17 7.47 -5.19 -7.00
C MET A 17 8.98 -5.22 -7.30
N ALA A 18 9.47 -4.25 -8.07
CA ALA A 18 10.89 -4.13 -8.40
C ALA A 18 11.78 -3.84 -7.19
N GLU A 19 11.33 -3.00 -6.24
CA GLU A 19 12.03 -2.80 -4.96
C GLU A 19 12.11 -4.09 -4.15
N LEU A 20 11.00 -4.82 -4.04
CA LEU A 20 10.94 -6.09 -3.32
C LEU A 20 11.87 -7.15 -3.92
N GLU A 21 11.99 -7.19 -5.25
CA GLU A 21 12.94 -8.07 -5.95
C GLU A 21 14.40 -7.70 -5.65
N LYS A 22 14.72 -6.40 -5.56
CA LYS A 22 16.07 -5.93 -5.23
C LYS A 22 16.51 -6.26 -3.81
N LEU A 23 15.59 -6.46 -2.87
CA LEU A 23 15.91 -6.87 -1.50
C LEU A 23 16.49 -8.30 -1.40
N GLY A 24 16.43 -9.07 -2.50
CA GLY A 24 17.12 -10.35 -2.62
C GLY A 24 16.48 -11.50 -1.85
N SER A 25 17.26 -12.56 -1.61
CA SER A 25 16.77 -13.85 -1.13
C SER A 25 16.13 -13.81 0.27
N ARG A 26 16.54 -12.86 1.12
CA ARG A 26 15.97 -12.66 2.47
C ARG A 26 14.47 -12.39 2.43
N TYR A 27 13.97 -11.79 1.35
CA TYR A 27 12.57 -11.41 1.18
C TYR A 27 11.81 -12.34 0.22
N ARG A 28 12.36 -13.54 -0.08
CA ARG A 28 11.76 -14.49 -1.03
C ARG A 28 10.30 -14.88 -0.69
N ILE A 29 9.99 -15.04 0.61
CA ILE A 29 8.62 -15.37 1.04
C ILE A 29 7.68 -14.19 0.75
N ALA A 30 8.09 -12.96 1.09
CA ALA A 30 7.33 -11.75 0.78
C ALA A 30 7.13 -11.60 -0.73
N LEU A 31 8.17 -11.85 -1.54
CA LEU A 31 8.10 -11.82 -2.99
C LEU A 31 7.11 -12.86 -3.54
N ARG A 32 7.07 -14.06 -2.98
CA ARG A 32 6.11 -15.10 -3.39
C ARG A 32 4.67 -14.69 -3.07
N ILE A 33 4.44 -14.09 -1.90
CA ILE A 33 3.11 -13.57 -1.50
C ILE A 33 2.69 -12.42 -2.42
N ALA A 34 3.59 -11.50 -2.73
CA ALA A 34 3.32 -10.39 -3.64
C ALA A 34 3.03 -10.83 -5.09
N ARG A 35 3.42 -12.06 -5.47
CA ARG A 35 3.15 -12.67 -6.78
C ARG A 35 1.83 -13.45 -6.84
N ASP A 36 1.10 -13.56 -5.74
CA ASP A 36 -0.18 -14.25 -5.65
C ASP A 36 -1.19 -13.66 -6.65
N GLU A 37 -1.91 -14.54 -7.36
CA GLU A 37 -2.88 -14.17 -8.42
C GLU A 37 -4.07 -13.37 -7.90
N ARG A 38 -4.34 -13.41 -6.59
CA ARG A 38 -5.39 -12.62 -5.95
C ARG A 38 -5.05 -11.13 -5.84
N TRP A 39 -3.81 -10.74 -6.16
CA TRP A 39 -3.35 -9.36 -6.13
C TRP A 39 -3.43 -8.76 -7.53
N GLU A 40 -4.01 -7.56 -7.61
CA GLU A 40 -3.99 -6.79 -8.84
C GLU A 40 -2.65 -6.10 -9.03
N ARG A 41 -2.11 -6.16 -10.25
CA ARG A 41 -0.85 -5.51 -10.60
C ARG A 41 -1.11 -4.25 -11.40
N LEU A 42 -0.64 -3.12 -10.87
CA LEU A 42 -0.68 -1.84 -11.58
C LEU A 42 0.68 -1.56 -12.23
N GLN A 43 0.66 -1.34 -13.54
CA GLN A 43 1.83 -0.86 -14.25
C GLN A 43 2.06 0.62 -13.94
N CYS A 44 3.33 0.94 -13.70
CA CYS A 44 3.82 2.31 -13.58
C CYS A 44 4.27 2.85 -14.94
N ASP A 45 4.07 4.14 -15.16
CA ASP A 45 4.43 4.89 -16.36
C ASP A 45 5.62 5.83 -16.16
N HIS A 46 6.33 5.71 -15.03
CA HIS A 46 7.48 6.55 -14.68
C HIS A 46 8.80 5.79 -14.81
N LYS A 47 9.90 6.55 -14.99
CA LYS A 47 11.26 6.00 -14.92
C LYS A 47 11.66 5.76 -13.46
N GLY A 48 12.51 4.75 -13.24
CA GLY A 48 12.99 4.41 -11.90
C GLY A 48 11.96 3.59 -11.11
N ILE A 49 12.34 3.21 -9.89
CA ILE A 49 11.55 2.26 -9.09
C ILE A 49 11.23 2.78 -7.69
N TYR A 50 11.44 4.07 -7.41
CA TYR A 50 11.21 4.62 -6.09
C TYR A 50 9.72 4.59 -5.76
N ALA A 51 9.30 3.66 -4.91
CA ALA A 51 7.90 3.34 -4.69
C ALA A 51 7.13 4.48 -4.01
N ASP A 52 7.77 5.17 -3.08
CA ASP A 52 7.13 6.24 -2.30
C ASP A 52 6.59 7.37 -3.19
N ASP A 53 7.41 7.83 -4.16
CA ASP A 53 6.98 8.88 -5.10
C ASP A 53 5.86 8.41 -6.01
N CYS A 54 5.95 7.16 -6.49
CA CYS A 54 4.89 6.54 -7.28
C CYS A 54 3.56 6.49 -6.53
N LEU A 55 3.58 5.98 -5.29
CA LEU A 55 2.37 5.85 -4.48
C LEU A 55 1.77 7.22 -4.18
N VAL A 56 2.60 8.21 -3.83
CA VAL A 56 2.13 9.58 -3.56
C VAL A 56 1.51 10.23 -4.80
N ASP A 57 2.16 10.16 -5.95
CA ASP A 57 1.64 10.71 -7.20
C ASP A 57 0.31 10.03 -7.61
N ARG A 58 0.27 8.70 -7.49
CA ARG A 58 -0.93 7.91 -7.84
C ARG A 58 -2.14 8.28 -6.97
N VAL A 59 -1.99 8.34 -5.65
CA VAL A 59 -3.12 8.69 -4.77
C VAL A 59 -3.46 10.18 -4.79
N MET A 60 -2.54 11.03 -5.24
CA MET A 60 -2.83 12.44 -5.50
C MET A 60 -3.71 12.62 -6.75
N LYS A 61 -3.41 11.88 -7.83
CA LYS A 61 -4.20 11.86 -9.07
C LYS A 61 -5.55 11.16 -8.91
N SER A 62 -5.61 10.08 -8.16
CA SER A 62 -6.80 9.24 -8.01
C SER A 62 -7.01 8.84 -6.56
N LYS A 63 -7.96 9.51 -5.88
CA LYS A 63 -8.25 9.33 -4.45
C LYS A 63 -9.20 8.16 -4.17
N ILE A 64 -8.97 7.05 -4.87
CA ILE A 64 -9.78 5.82 -4.78
C ILE A 64 -9.05 4.69 -4.05
N TYR A 65 -7.85 4.97 -3.53
CA TYR A 65 -6.97 3.99 -2.92
C TYR A 65 -6.83 4.20 -1.41
N ILE A 66 -6.61 3.09 -0.70
CA ILE A 66 -6.09 3.08 0.67
C ILE A 66 -4.60 2.76 0.58
N VAL A 67 -3.75 3.57 1.22
CA VAL A 67 -2.31 3.31 1.23
C VAL A 67 -1.96 2.42 2.42
N ALA A 68 -1.53 1.18 2.15
CA ALA A 68 -1.04 0.27 3.18
C ALA A 68 0.49 0.43 3.35
N THR A 69 0.92 1.07 4.43
CA THR A 69 2.35 1.27 4.72
C THR A 69 2.65 1.35 6.21
N ASN A 70 3.84 0.87 6.60
CA ASN A 70 4.42 1.07 7.93
C ASN A 70 5.54 2.13 7.94
N ASP A 71 5.94 2.65 6.77
CA ASP A 71 6.98 3.66 6.66
C ASP A 71 6.52 5.00 7.25
N ARG A 72 7.35 5.60 8.10
CA ARG A 72 6.99 6.83 8.83
C ARG A 72 6.93 8.05 7.92
N ASP A 73 7.82 8.14 6.94
CA ASP A 73 7.93 9.27 6.04
C ASP A 73 6.88 9.21 4.94
N LEU A 74 6.60 8.03 4.39
CA LEU A 74 5.48 7.84 3.46
C LEU A 74 4.15 8.18 4.14
N LYS A 75 3.93 7.75 5.40
CA LYS A 75 2.75 8.16 6.17
C LYS A 75 2.63 9.68 6.31
N ARG A 76 3.73 10.37 6.64
CA ARG A 76 3.74 11.84 6.74
C ARG A 76 3.38 12.50 5.42
N ARG A 77 3.84 11.96 4.28
CA ARG A 77 3.51 12.45 2.94
C ARG A 77 2.04 12.22 2.59
N VAL A 78 1.53 11.02 2.79
CA VAL A 78 0.13 10.67 2.46
C VAL A 78 -0.87 11.40 3.35
N ARG A 79 -0.54 11.69 4.62
CA ARG A 79 -1.39 12.50 5.51
C ARG A 79 -1.67 13.91 4.99
N LYS A 80 -0.77 14.47 4.16
CA LYS A 80 -0.98 15.78 3.54
C LYS A 80 -2.04 15.74 2.43
N ILE A 81 -2.39 14.56 1.92
CA ILE A 81 -3.39 14.36 0.88
C ILE A 81 -4.74 14.10 1.53
N PRO A 82 -5.74 14.98 1.38
CA PRO A 82 -7.07 14.76 1.95
C PRO A 82 -7.84 13.68 1.16
N GLY A 83 -8.58 12.84 1.88
CA GLY A 83 -9.40 11.77 1.30
C GLY A 83 -8.65 10.47 1.01
N VAL A 84 -7.40 10.32 1.48
CA VAL A 84 -6.62 9.09 1.32
C VAL A 84 -6.42 8.44 2.70
N PRO A 85 -7.10 7.32 2.98
CA PRO A 85 -6.88 6.55 4.20
C PRO A 85 -5.53 5.84 4.19
N ILE A 86 -5.00 5.60 5.39
CA ILE A 86 -3.73 4.88 5.57
C ILE A 86 -3.99 3.64 6.42
N MET A 87 -3.58 2.49 5.92
CA MET A 87 -3.58 1.23 6.65
C MET A 87 -2.17 0.88 7.11
N SER A 88 -2.02 0.36 8.33
CA SER A 88 -0.73 -0.11 8.83
C SER A 88 -0.87 -1.30 9.77
N VAL A 89 0.21 -2.05 9.96
CA VAL A 89 0.28 -3.17 10.90
C VAL A 89 0.67 -2.66 12.28
N ALA A 90 -0.15 -2.94 13.30
CA ALA A 90 0.14 -2.64 14.69
C ALA A 90 -0.51 -3.68 15.63
N ARG A 91 0.24 -4.18 16.62
CA ARG A 91 -0.25 -5.11 17.66
C ARG A 91 -0.97 -6.35 17.10
N GLY A 92 -0.38 -6.99 16.10
CA GLY A 92 -0.91 -8.22 15.49
C GLY A 92 -2.16 -8.05 14.63
N LYS A 93 -2.57 -6.81 14.32
CA LYS A 93 -3.72 -6.50 13.46
C LYS A 93 -3.42 -5.35 12.51
N TYR A 94 -4.25 -5.17 11.48
CA TYR A 94 -4.25 -3.92 10.74
C TYR A 94 -5.03 -2.84 11.51
N VAL A 95 -4.55 -1.61 11.36
CA VAL A 95 -5.20 -0.39 11.84
C VAL A 95 -5.35 0.54 10.66
N ILE A 96 -6.48 1.24 10.60
CA ILE A 96 -6.75 2.23 9.57
C ILE A 96 -6.91 3.61 10.22
N GLU A 97 -6.37 4.63 9.57
CA GLU A 97 -6.58 6.03 9.91
C GLU A 97 -7.23 6.76 8.73
N ARG A 98 -8.02 7.80 9.04
CA ARG A 98 -8.64 8.72 8.07
C ARG A 98 -9.62 8.07 7.07
N LEU A 99 -10.19 6.92 7.41
CA LEU A 99 -11.38 6.39 6.74
C LEU A 99 -12.61 6.77 7.60
N PRO A 100 -13.53 7.63 7.10
CA PRO A 100 -14.79 7.89 7.78
C PRO A 100 -15.60 6.58 7.86
N ASP A 101 -16.37 6.41 8.94
CA ASP A 101 -17.18 5.23 9.23
C ASP A 101 -16.38 3.91 9.33
N ALA A 102 -15.06 4.00 9.49
CA ALA A 102 -14.26 2.83 9.83
C ALA A 102 -14.76 2.28 11.17
N PRO A 103 -15.02 0.97 11.28
CA PRO A 103 -15.51 0.38 12.52
C PRO A 103 -14.55 0.74 13.67
N GLU A 104 -15.08 1.53 14.60
CA GLU A 104 -14.39 1.80 15.86
C GLU A 104 -14.22 0.46 16.59
N LYS A 105 -13.03 0.28 17.19
CA LYS A 105 -12.76 -0.91 17.99
C LYS A 105 -13.39 -0.78 19.36
#